data_AF-A0A849DS25-F1
#
_entry.id   AF-A0A849DS25-F1
#
_cell.length_a   1.000
_cell.length_b   1.000
_cell.length_c   1.000
_cell.angle_alpha   90.00
_cell.angle_beta   90.00
_cell.angle_gamma   90.00
#
_symmetry.space_group_name_H-M   'P 1'
#
loop_
_entity.id
_entity.type
_entity.pdbx_description
1 polymer ?
#
loop_
_entity_poly.entity_id
_entity_poly.type
_entity_poly.pdbx_seq_one_letter_code
_entity_poly.pdbx_strand_id
1 'polypeptide(L)'
;MTTVAVLDANVLIPNALCDLLLRLAEEDLYEPRWSPAILDEVRRHVPVSPAAIERRIAFMNAAFEDALVTGYESLIGKMDNDPKDRHVLAAAVTAGADSVITCNLRDFPLAACQPHGVVAEHPDTFLLDLWARERRTLLRVLGEQAASTGRRGVRMTTHQILDYLAKAGASRFAAAARPHVPPGDPESALP
;
A
#
# COMPACT_ATOMS: atom_id res chain seq x y z
N MET A 1 17.33 0.37 -11.24
CA MET A 1 15.95 0.19 -11.70
C MET A 1 15.09 0.19 -10.46
N THR A 2 14.05 1.01 -10.45
CA THR A 2 13.13 1.14 -9.32
C THR A 2 12.14 -0.02 -9.38
N THR A 3 11.77 -0.59 -8.24
CA THR A 3 10.85 -1.73 -8.18
C THR A 3 9.45 -1.30 -8.62
N VAL A 4 8.86 -1.99 -9.59
CA VAL A 4 7.46 -1.78 -9.99
C VAL A 4 6.58 -2.73 -9.19
N ALA A 5 5.61 -2.19 -8.45
CA ALA A 5 4.79 -2.97 -7.52
C ALA A 5 3.30 -2.75 -7.74
N VAL A 6 2.55 -3.83 -7.98
CA VAL A 6 1.08 -3.78 -7.96
C VAL A 6 0.59 -3.80 -6.51
N LEU A 7 -0.23 -2.83 -6.14
CA LEU A 7 -0.86 -2.77 -4.83
C LEU A 7 -2.22 -3.45 -4.88
N ASP A 8 -2.38 -4.53 -4.11
CA ASP A 8 -3.66 -5.22 -3.96
C ASP A 8 -4.68 -4.35 -3.20
N ALA A 9 -5.98 -4.60 -3.40
CA ALA A 9 -7.04 -3.86 -2.74
C ALA A 9 -6.92 -3.95 -1.20
N ASN A 10 -6.48 -5.10 -0.67
CA ASN A 10 -6.36 -5.30 0.78
C ASN A 10 -5.31 -4.40 1.46
N VAL A 11 -4.30 -3.89 0.73
CA VAL A 11 -3.33 -2.91 1.25
C VAL A 11 -3.73 -1.47 0.95
N LEU A 12 -4.62 -1.27 -0.03
CA LEU A 12 -5.21 0.03 -0.34
C LEU A 12 -6.42 0.35 0.55
N ILE A 13 -7.10 -0.62 1.16
CA ILE A 13 -8.27 -0.36 2.01
C ILE A 13 -7.89 0.36 3.33
N PRO A 14 -6.93 -0.12 4.13
CA PRO A 14 -6.56 0.54 5.38
C PRO A 14 -5.89 1.89 5.10
N ASN A 15 -6.54 2.99 5.47
CA ASN A 15 -6.09 4.35 5.13
C ASN A 15 -4.64 4.62 5.54
N ALA A 16 -4.22 4.20 6.75
CA ALA A 16 -2.86 4.45 7.23
C ALA A 16 -1.79 3.74 6.38
N LEU A 17 -2.06 2.48 5.97
CA LEU A 17 -1.15 1.71 5.15
C LEU A 17 -1.11 2.26 3.72
N CYS A 18 -2.27 2.55 3.13
CA CYS A 18 -2.33 3.11 1.78
C CYS A 18 -1.60 4.47 1.70
N ASP A 19 -1.86 5.37 2.64
CA ASP A 19 -1.21 6.69 2.68
C ASP A 19 0.31 6.57 2.83
N LEU A 20 0.79 5.67 3.69
CA LEU A 20 2.23 5.40 3.79
C LEU A 20 2.80 4.87 2.47
N LEU A 21 2.18 3.85 1.88
CA LEU A 21 2.63 3.26 0.61
C LEU A 21 2.72 4.30 -0.50
N LEU A 22 1.67 5.12 -0.66
CA LEU A 22 1.65 6.17 -1.68
C LEU A 22 2.72 7.24 -1.42
N ARG A 23 2.92 7.69 -0.18
CA ARG A 23 3.99 8.65 0.13
C ARG A 23 5.38 8.08 -0.17
N LEU A 24 5.61 6.79 0.08
CA LEU A 24 6.89 6.16 -0.25
C LEU A 24 7.10 6.06 -1.77
N ALA A 25 6.02 5.90 -2.53
CA ALA A 25 6.08 6.00 -3.99
C ALA A 25 6.34 7.43 -4.47
N GLU A 26 5.79 8.47 -3.81
CA GLU A 26 6.12 9.87 -4.12
C GLU A 26 7.60 10.22 -3.86
N GLU A 27 8.26 9.44 -3.01
CA GLU A 27 9.71 9.54 -2.71
C GLU A 27 10.58 8.69 -3.65
N ASP A 28 10.02 8.24 -4.78
CA ASP A 28 10.68 7.41 -5.80
C ASP A 28 11.26 6.09 -5.25
N LEU A 29 10.76 5.59 -4.11
CA LEU A 29 11.27 4.35 -3.52
C LEU A 29 10.79 3.10 -4.27
N TYR A 30 9.66 3.21 -4.96
CA TYR A 30 9.09 2.19 -5.84
C TYR A 30 8.02 2.84 -6.74
N GLU A 31 7.67 2.17 -7.83
CA GLU A 31 6.64 2.62 -8.76
C GLU A 31 5.34 1.85 -8.54
N PRO A 32 4.27 2.49 -8.04
CA PRO A 32 3.03 1.80 -7.74
C PRO A 32 2.21 1.57 -9.01
N ARG A 33 1.48 0.45 -9.02
CA ARG A 33 0.53 0.08 -10.07
C ARG A 33 -0.76 -0.43 -9.45
N TRP A 34 -1.89 -0.20 -10.12
CA TRP A 34 -3.20 -0.77 -9.77
C TRP A 34 -4.10 -0.84 -11.01
N SER A 35 -5.10 -1.72 -11.00
CA SER A 35 -6.07 -1.84 -12.09
C SER A 35 -7.43 -1.25 -11.73
N PRO A 36 -8.31 -0.98 -12.72
CA PRO A 36 -9.70 -0.63 -12.45
C PRO A 36 -10.42 -1.62 -11.52
N ALA A 37 -10.20 -2.93 -11.69
CA ALA A 37 -10.82 -3.95 -10.84
C ALA A 37 -10.34 -3.88 -9.38
N ILE A 38 -9.06 -3.63 -9.15
CA ILE A 38 -8.52 -3.39 -7.80
C ILE A 38 -9.18 -2.15 -7.19
N LEU A 39 -9.27 -1.05 -7.93
CA LEU A 39 -9.93 0.17 -7.45
C LEU A 39 -11.42 -0.04 -7.18
N ASP A 40 -12.11 -0.89 -7.95
CA ASP A 40 -13.50 -1.28 -7.71
C ASP A 40 -13.66 -2.13 -6.44
N GLU A 41 -12.67 -2.93 -6.08
CA GLU A 41 -12.63 -3.61 -4.78
C GLU A 41 -12.44 -2.64 -3.63
N VAL A 42 -11.56 -1.64 -3.78
CA VAL A 42 -11.41 -0.56 -2.81
C VAL A 42 -12.73 0.20 -2.64
N ARG A 43 -13.42 0.54 -3.74
CA ARG A 43 -14.75 1.19 -3.70
C ARG A 43 -15.77 0.44 -2.87
N ARG A 44 -15.79 -0.90 -2.99
CA ARG A 44 -16.77 -1.75 -2.32
C ARG A 44 -16.52 -1.94 -0.82
N HIS A 45 -15.26 -1.89 -0.39
CA HIS A 45 -14.88 -2.31 0.97
C HIS A 45 -14.43 -1.15 1.88
N VAL A 46 -14.08 0.02 1.36
CA VAL A 46 -13.73 1.17 2.20
C VAL A 46 -15.01 1.77 2.80
N PRO A 47 -15.13 1.91 4.14
CA PRO A 47 -16.36 2.36 4.80
C PRO A 47 -16.49 3.89 4.80
N VAL A 48 -16.54 4.50 3.61
CA VAL A 48 -16.72 5.95 3.42
C VAL A 48 -17.85 6.23 2.43
N SER A 49 -18.26 7.50 2.31
CA SER A 49 -19.28 7.87 1.34
C SER A 49 -18.77 7.69 -0.10
N PRO A 50 -19.64 7.38 -1.08
CA PRO A 50 -19.26 7.27 -2.49
C PRO A 50 -18.46 8.48 -3.00
N ALA A 51 -18.91 9.69 -2.67
CA ALA A 51 -18.19 10.91 -3.05
C ALA A 51 -16.79 11.03 -2.42
N ALA A 52 -16.58 10.48 -1.22
CA ALA A 52 -15.27 10.48 -0.57
C ALA A 52 -14.31 9.49 -1.24
N ILE A 53 -14.78 8.28 -1.56
CA ILE A 53 -13.93 7.28 -2.22
C ILE A 53 -13.60 7.66 -3.66
N GLU A 54 -14.54 8.23 -4.41
CA GLU A 54 -14.25 8.70 -5.78
C GLU A 54 -13.21 9.83 -5.78
N ARG A 55 -13.31 10.78 -4.83
CA ARG A 55 -12.27 11.81 -4.69
C ARG A 55 -10.90 11.19 -4.40
N ARG A 56 -10.84 10.22 -3.50
CA ARG A 56 -9.58 9.53 -3.16
C ARG A 56 -8.97 8.85 -4.39
N ILE A 57 -9.76 8.09 -5.14
CA ILE A 57 -9.29 7.39 -6.34
C ILE A 57 -8.85 8.38 -7.42
N ALA A 58 -9.59 9.47 -7.61
CA ALA A 58 -9.18 10.54 -8.53
C ALA A 58 -7.84 11.17 -8.13
N PHE A 59 -7.62 11.42 -6.84
CA PHE A 59 -6.32 11.91 -6.35
C PHE A 59 -5.20 10.90 -6.58
N MET A 60 -5.44 9.60 -6.32
CA MET A 60 -4.45 8.55 -6.57
C MET A 60 -4.04 8.51 -8.06
N ASN A 61 -5.01 8.49 -8.97
CA ASN A 61 -4.72 8.45 -10.41
C ASN A 61 -4.06 9.73 -10.92
N ALA A 62 -4.37 10.89 -10.32
CA ALA A 62 -3.74 12.16 -10.69
C ALA A 62 -2.31 12.30 -10.13
N ALA A 63 -2.04 11.72 -8.96
CA ALA A 63 -0.70 11.72 -8.37
C ALA A 63 0.26 10.75 -9.09
N PHE A 64 -0.27 9.66 -9.67
CA PHE A 64 0.51 8.65 -10.35
C PHE A 64 -0.08 8.34 -11.73
N GLU A 65 0.27 9.16 -12.73
CA GLU A 65 -0.30 9.08 -14.08
C GLU A 65 -0.10 7.71 -14.75
N ASP A 66 1.03 7.06 -14.48
CA ASP A 66 1.38 5.74 -15.04
C ASP A 66 0.93 4.55 -14.16
N ALA A 67 0.22 4.80 -13.05
CA ALA A 67 -0.16 3.73 -12.13
C ALA A 67 -1.33 2.86 -12.63
N LEU A 68 -2.21 3.40 -13.47
CA LEU A 68 -3.42 2.70 -13.89
C LEU A 68 -3.14 1.68 -15.01
N VAL A 69 -3.21 0.39 -14.66
CA VAL A 69 -2.97 -0.71 -15.58
C VAL A 69 -4.27 -1.15 -16.25
N THR A 70 -4.27 -1.21 -17.59
CA THR A 70 -5.40 -1.65 -18.42
C THR A 70 -4.95 -2.70 -19.44
N GLY A 71 -5.88 -3.44 -20.05
CA GLY A 71 -5.55 -4.45 -21.07
C GLY A 71 -5.08 -5.80 -20.52
N TYR A 72 -5.24 -6.04 -19.21
CA TYR A 72 -4.87 -7.27 -18.52
C TYR A 72 -5.96 -8.35 -18.60
N GLU A 73 -7.16 -8.02 -19.08
CA GLU A 73 -8.34 -8.87 -19.02
C GLU A 73 -8.15 -10.21 -19.75
N SER A 74 -7.40 -10.19 -20.87
CA SER A 74 -7.07 -11.38 -21.66
C SER A 74 -6.14 -12.37 -20.94
N LEU A 75 -5.45 -11.93 -19.87
CA LEU A 75 -4.56 -12.75 -19.06
C LEU A 75 -5.26 -13.38 -17.86
N ILE A 76 -6.41 -12.87 -17.42
CA ILE A 76 -7.11 -13.33 -16.20
C ILE A 76 -7.32 -14.85 -16.23
N GLY A 77 -7.82 -15.40 -17.35
CA GLY A 77 -8.08 -16.84 -17.49
C GLY A 77 -6.83 -17.72 -17.54
N LYS A 78 -5.64 -17.13 -17.65
CA LYS A 78 -4.34 -17.82 -17.72
C LYS A 78 -3.58 -17.80 -16.39
N MET A 79 -4.09 -17.09 -15.38
CA MET A 79 -3.43 -17.01 -14.09
C MET A 79 -3.83 -18.20 -13.21
N ASP A 80 -2.83 -18.90 -12.69
CA ASP A 80 -3.01 -20.13 -11.91
C ASP A 80 -3.11 -19.91 -10.39
N ASN A 81 -3.26 -18.65 -9.97
CA ASN A 81 -3.49 -18.27 -8.57
C ASN A 81 -4.99 -18.31 -8.20
N ASP A 82 -5.37 -17.86 -6.99
CA ASP A 82 -6.77 -17.90 -6.54
C ASP A 82 -7.71 -17.27 -7.58
N PRO A 83 -8.82 -17.94 -7.98
CA PRO A 83 -9.73 -17.43 -9.01
C PRO A 83 -10.23 -16.01 -8.80
N LYS A 84 -10.38 -15.55 -7.55
CA LYS A 84 -10.83 -14.19 -7.23
C LYS A 84 -9.73 -13.16 -7.45
N ASP A 85 -8.48 -13.55 -7.23
CA ASP A 85 -7.30 -12.68 -7.27
C ASP A 85 -6.51 -12.78 -8.58
N ARG A 86 -6.98 -13.56 -9.56
CA ARG A 86 -6.37 -13.65 -10.91
C ARG A 86 -6.22 -12.31 -11.59
N HIS A 87 -7.15 -11.40 -11.35
CA HIS A 87 -7.13 -10.07 -11.95
C HIS A 87 -5.94 -9.22 -11.44
N VAL A 88 -5.51 -9.43 -10.19
CA VAL A 88 -4.34 -8.76 -9.60
C VAL A 88 -3.06 -9.27 -10.25
N LEU A 89 -2.88 -10.59 -10.36
CA LEU A 89 -1.70 -11.17 -10.99
C LEU A 89 -1.63 -10.83 -12.48
N ALA A 90 -2.76 -10.89 -13.19
CA ALA A 90 -2.86 -10.47 -14.58
C ALA A 90 -2.41 -9.00 -14.77
N ALA A 91 -2.86 -8.10 -13.89
CA ALA A 91 -2.43 -6.70 -13.92
C ALA A 91 -0.92 -6.56 -13.66
N ALA A 92 -0.35 -7.34 -12.74
CA ALA A 92 1.09 -7.36 -12.48
C ALA A 92 1.89 -7.79 -13.72
N VAL A 93 1.46 -8.84 -14.41
CA VAL A 93 2.10 -9.29 -15.65
C VAL A 93 2.02 -8.22 -16.74
N THR A 94 0.85 -7.61 -16.95
CA THR A 94 0.68 -6.55 -17.95
C THR A 94 1.52 -5.31 -17.64
N ALA A 95 1.68 -4.97 -16.36
CA ALA A 95 2.47 -3.83 -15.91
C ALA A 95 3.99 -4.07 -15.95
N GLY A 96 4.43 -5.31 -16.17
CA GLY A 96 5.83 -5.70 -15.99
C GLY A 96 6.29 -5.52 -14.53
N ALA A 97 5.38 -5.74 -13.57
CA ALA A 97 5.67 -5.52 -12.17
C ALA A 97 6.62 -6.60 -11.62
N ASP A 98 7.56 -6.19 -10.78
CA ASP A 98 8.44 -7.08 -10.05
C ASP A 98 7.69 -7.77 -8.90
N SER A 99 6.70 -7.07 -8.31
CA SER A 99 5.99 -7.55 -7.14
C SER A 99 4.49 -7.23 -7.09
N VAL A 100 3.76 -8.05 -6.35
CA VAL A 100 2.39 -7.79 -5.87
C VAL A 100 2.45 -7.62 -4.36
N ILE A 101 2.07 -6.45 -3.86
CA ILE A 101 2.01 -6.17 -2.42
C ILE A 101 0.61 -6.53 -1.90
N THR A 102 0.53 -7.57 -1.06
CA THR A 102 -0.74 -8.11 -0.57
C THR A 102 -0.59 -8.72 0.83
N CYS A 103 -1.63 -8.58 1.66
CA CYS A 103 -1.71 -9.32 2.93
C CYS A 103 -2.05 -10.82 2.73
N ASN A 104 -2.55 -11.21 1.56
CA ASN A 104 -3.10 -12.54 1.30
C ASN A 104 -2.15 -13.44 0.51
N LEU A 105 -0.92 -13.65 0.99
CA LEU A 105 0.10 -14.43 0.28
C LEU A 105 -0.34 -15.84 -0.18
N ARG A 106 -1.27 -16.48 0.53
CA ARG A 106 -1.80 -17.80 0.15
C ARG A 106 -2.55 -17.78 -1.20
N ASP A 107 -3.10 -16.63 -1.58
CA ASP A 107 -3.88 -16.44 -2.80
C ASP A 107 -2.95 -16.23 -4.02
N PHE A 108 -1.64 -16.10 -3.77
CA PHE A 108 -0.57 -15.91 -4.74
C PHE A 108 0.59 -16.90 -4.49
N PRO A 109 0.37 -18.21 -4.67
CA PRO A 109 1.41 -19.20 -4.44
C PRO A 109 2.59 -19.00 -5.40
N LEU A 110 3.81 -19.25 -4.92
CA LEU A 110 5.06 -19.07 -5.68
C LEU A 110 5.01 -19.71 -7.08
N ALA A 111 4.44 -20.91 -7.19
CA ALA A 111 4.32 -21.64 -8.45
C ALA A 111 3.46 -20.92 -9.51
N ALA A 112 2.50 -20.09 -9.08
CA ALA A 112 1.69 -19.28 -10.00
C ALA A 112 2.38 -17.97 -10.39
N CYS A 113 3.16 -17.35 -9.49
CA CYS A 113 3.80 -16.06 -9.74
C CYS A 113 5.15 -16.17 -10.46
N GLN A 114 5.96 -17.17 -10.11
CA GLN A 114 7.33 -17.36 -10.62
C GLN A 114 7.40 -17.46 -12.16
N PRO A 115 6.49 -18.13 -12.89
CA PRO A 115 6.51 -18.18 -14.35
C PRO A 115 6.41 -16.80 -15.03
N HIS A 116 5.91 -15.80 -14.30
CA HIS A 116 5.73 -14.44 -14.78
C HIS A 116 6.78 -13.46 -14.24
N GLY A 117 7.74 -13.93 -13.45
CA GLY A 117 8.76 -13.06 -12.82
C GLY A 117 8.22 -12.17 -11.70
N VAL A 118 7.01 -12.44 -11.19
CA VAL A 118 6.36 -11.65 -10.14
C VAL A 118 6.61 -12.29 -8.78
N VAL A 119 6.88 -11.48 -7.76
CA VAL A 119 6.95 -11.90 -6.36
C VAL A 119 5.75 -11.37 -5.57
N ALA A 120 4.97 -12.25 -4.96
CA ALA A 120 3.96 -11.81 -4.00
C ALA A 120 4.62 -11.52 -2.64
N GLU A 121 4.45 -10.31 -2.13
CA GLU A 121 5.12 -9.81 -0.94
C GLU A 121 4.13 -9.22 0.07
N HIS A 122 4.36 -9.53 1.34
CA HIS A 122 3.56 -8.97 2.43
C HIS A 122 3.97 -7.52 2.69
N PRO A 123 3.03 -6.58 2.93
CA PRO A 123 3.39 -5.16 3.14
C PRO A 123 4.36 -4.95 4.31
N ASP A 124 4.29 -5.78 5.35
CA ASP A 124 5.23 -5.75 6.48
C ASP A 124 6.68 -6.03 6.04
N THR A 125 6.88 -7.03 5.15
CA THR A 125 8.20 -7.38 4.62
C THR A 125 8.69 -6.28 3.68
N PHE A 126 7.83 -5.84 2.76
CA PHE A 126 8.15 -4.77 1.82
C PHE A 126 8.60 -3.47 2.53
N LEU A 127 7.87 -3.06 3.57
CA LEU A 127 8.21 -1.88 4.37
C LEU A 127 9.50 -2.07 5.19
N LEU A 128 9.79 -3.28 5.67
CA LEU A 128 11.05 -3.58 6.35
C LEU A 128 12.25 -3.53 5.39
N ASP A 129 12.08 -3.99 4.15
CA ASP A 129 13.12 -3.93 3.14
C ASP A 129 13.39 -2.49 2.71
N LEU A 130 12.35 -1.66 2.57
CA LEU A 130 12.52 -0.22 2.41
C LEU A 130 13.17 0.41 3.64
N TRP A 131 12.79 0.00 4.86
CA TRP A 131 13.38 0.50 6.10
C TRP A 131 14.87 0.21 6.25
N ALA A 132 15.31 -0.96 5.80
CA ALA A 132 16.71 -1.33 5.81
C ALA A 132 17.57 -0.43 4.91
N ARG A 133 17.00 0.03 3.79
CA ARG A 133 17.67 0.84 2.77
C ARG A 133 17.54 2.34 3.01
N GLU A 134 16.33 2.80 3.35
CA GLU A 134 15.90 4.21 3.27
C GLU A 134 15.29 4.71 4.59
N ARG A 135 15.84 4.26 5.72
CA ARG A 135 15.34 4.57 7.07
C ARG A 135 15.03 6.05 7.32
N ARG A 136 15.92 6.95 6.87
CA ARG A 136 15.77 8.40 7.11
C ARG A 136 14.54 8.94 6.38
N THR A 137 14.34 8.53 5.13
CA THR A 137 13.18 8.90 4.32
C THR A 137 11.90 8.38 4.96
N LEU A 138 11.86 7.11 5.37
CA LEU A 138 10.71 6.52 6.06
C LEU A 138 10.35 7.24 7.36
N LEU A 139 11.34 7.60 8.19
CA LEU A 139 11.09 8.37 9.42
C LEU A 139 10.46 9.73 9.13
N ARG A 140 10.97 10.43 8.11
CA ARG A 140 10.40 11.72 7.69
C ARG A 140 8.97 11.55 7.19
N VAL A 141 8.73 10.60 6.29
CA VAL A 141 7.41 10.30 5.73
C VAL A 141 6.40 9.95 6.82
N LEU A 142 6.79 9.16 7.83
CA LEU A 142 5.95 8.84 8.99
C LEU A 142 5.61 10.09 9.83
N GLY A 143 6.55 11.02 9.98
CA GLY A 143 6.33 12.31 10.63
C GLY A 143 5.36 13.20 9.85
N GLU A 144 5.54 13.30 8.53
CA GLU A 144 4.67 14.06 7.63
C GLU A 144 3.26 13.47 7.58
N GLN A 145 3.15 12.15 7.55
CA GLN A 145 1.89 11.43 7.61
C GLN A 145 1.13 11.82 8.87
N ALA A 146 1.75 11.68 10.04
CA ALA A 146 1.18 12.11 11.32
C ALA A 146 0.77 13.59 11.30
N ALA A 147 1.65 14.47 10.79
CA ALA A 147 1.40 15.90 10.69
C ALA A 147 0.27 16.29 9.70
N SER A 148 -0.07 15.41 8.75
CA SER A 148 -1.15 15.65 7.80
C SER A 148 -2.54 15.29 8.34
N THR A 149 -2.61 14.55 9.46
CA THR A 149 -3.85 14.17 10.14
C THR A 149 -4.45 15.34 10.95
N GLY A 150 -5.64 15.14 11.51
CA GLY A 150 -6.25 16.13 12.41
C GLY A 150 -6.79 17.39 11.72
N ARG A 151 -6.86 17.45 10.38
CA ARG A 151 -7.47 18.59 9.66
C ARG A 151 -8.91 18.90 10.12
N ARG A 152 -9.62 17.92 10.68
CA ARG A 152 -10.97 18.02 11.23
C ARG A 152 -11.09 17.41 12.63
N GLY A 153 -9.99 17.24 13.36
CA GLY A 153 -9.98 16.53 14.65
C GLY A 153 -8.60 16.53 15.31
N VAL A 154 -8.37 15.63 16.26
CA VAL A 154 -7.08 15.53 16.95
C VAL A 154 -6.01 15.05 15.97
N ARG A 155 -4.88 15.77 15.95
CA ARG A 155 -3.70 15.37 15.19
C ARG A 155 -3.11 14.11 15.82
N MET A 156 -2.85 13.12 15.00
CA MET A 156 -2.23 11.89 15.43
C MET A 156 -0.73 12.08 15.62
N THR A 157 -0.17 11.39 16.61
CA THR A 157 1.27 11.25 16.75
C THR A 157 1.79 10.17 15.82
N THR A 158 3.09 10.19 15.51
CA THR A 158 3.73 9.12 14.74
C THR A 158 3.59 7.75 15.43
N HIS A 159 3.61 7.70 16.76
CA HIS A 159 3.34 6.47 17.51
C HIS A 159 1.95 5.89 17.24
N GLN A 160 0.92 6.75 17.16
CA GLN A 160 -0.42 6.31 16.79
C GLN A 160 -0.48 5.83 15.34
N ILE A 161 0.20 6.51 14.40
CA ILE A 161 0.30 6.02 13.00
C ILE A 161 0.90 4.61 12.97
N LEU A 162 1.98 4.35 13.72
CA LEU A 162 2.57 3.01 13.83
C LEU A 162 1.58 1.98 14.42
N ASP A 163 0.70 2.36 15.35
CA ASP A 163 -0.34 1.46 15.87
C ASP A 163 -1.36 1.08 14.78
N TYR A 164 -1.77 2.03 13.94
CA TYR A 164 -2.68 1.75 12.82
C TYR A 164 -2.01 0.91 11.73
N LEU A 165 -0.74 1.17 11.43
CA LEU A 165 0.05 0.36 10.50
C LEU A 165 0.17 -1.08 10.99
N ALA A 166 0.44 -1.28 12.29
CA ALA A 166 0.50 -2.61 12.88
C ALA A 166 -0.82 -3.38 12.73
N LYS A 167 -1.96 -2.72 12.96
CA LYS A 167 -3.30 -3.31 12.76
C LYS A 167 -3.62 -3.58 11.29
N ALA A 168 -3.02 -2.83 10.37
CA ALA A 168 -3.18 -2.98 8.92
C ALA A 168 -2.25 -4.04 8.30
N GLY A 169 -1.49 -4.78 9.10
CA GLY A 169 -0.59 -5.84 8.64
C GLY A 169 0.89 -5.50 8.75
N ALA A 170 1.29 -4.26 9.00
CA ALA A 170 2.70 -3.84 9.07
C ALA A 170 3.26 -3.88 10.52
N SER A 171 3.02 -4.97 11.24
CA SER A 171 3.31 -5.07 12.68
C SER A 171 4.80 -5.09 13.02
N ARG A 172 5.62 -5.80 12.23
CA ARG A 172 7.07 -5.90 12.44
C ARG A 172 7.76 -4.61 12.05
N PHE A 173 7.36 -3.99 10.94
CA PHE A 173 7.80 -2.67 10.54
C PHE A 173 7.49 -1.65 11.63
N ALA A 174 6.26 -1.64 12.15
CA ALA A 174 5.87 -0.71 13.21
C ALA A 174 6.72 -0.88 14.48
N ALA A 175 7.02 -2.13 14.86
CA ALA A 175 7.91 -2.43 15.97
C ALA A 175 9.36 -1.97 15.71
N ALA A 176 9.86 -2.14 14.48
CA ALA A 176 11.21 -1.72 14.10
C ALA A 176 11.36 -0.19 14.03
N ALA A 177 10.33 0.53 13.60
CA ALA A 177 10.37 1.99 13.48
C ALA A 177 10.23 2.70 14.84
N ARG A 178 9.45 2.14 15.77
CA ARG A 178 9.07 2.79 17.04
C ARG A 178 10.25 3.33 17.87
N PRO A 179 11.36 2.60 18.09
CA PRO A 179 12.49 3.11 18.88
C PRO A 179 13.18 4.34 18.28
N HIS A 180 12.94 4.62 16.99
CA HIS A 180 13.55 5.74 16.26
C HIS A 180 12.62 6.95 16.15
N VAL A 181 11.39 6.84 16.62
CA VAL A 181 10.42 7.92 16.65
C VAL A 181 10.49 8.57 18.03
N PRO A 182 10.71 9.89 18.14
CA PRO A 182 10.69 10.56 19.43
C PRO A 182 9.31 10.38 20.09
N PRO A 183 9.24 10.20 21.41
CA PRO A 183 7.95 10.18 22.11
C PRO A 183 7.17 11.44 21.74
N GLY A 184 5.93 11.28 21.30
CA GLY A 184 5.08 12.42 20.92
C GLY A 184 4.83 13.29 22.15
N ASP A 185 4.86 14.61 21.98
CA ASP A 185 4.52 15.54 23.06
C ASP A 185 3.18 15.13 23.71
N PRO A 186 3.08 15.14 25.04
CA PRO A 186 1.90 14.66 25.78
C PRO A 186 0.63 15.49 25.53
N GLU A 187 0.67 16.58 24.76
CA GLU A 187 -0.44 17.50 24.57
C GLU A 187 -1.53 17.02 23.58
N SER A 188 -1.35 15.87 22.92
CA SER A 188 -2.43 15.26 22.12
C SER A 188 -3.33 14.30 22.90
N ALA A 189 -3.13 14.18 24.22
CA ALA A 189 -3.99 13.41 25.10
C ALA A 189 -5.00 14.32 25.83
N LEU A 190 -6.23 14.33 25.30
CA LEU A 190 -7.51 14.67 25.97
C LEU A 190 -7.84 16.18 26.13
N PRO A 191 -9.13 16.55 26.20
CA PRO A 191 -10.30 15.80 26.71
C PRO A 191 -11.10 14.98 25.70
#